data_AF-A0A6A5A3G1-F1
#
_entry.id   AF-A0A6A5A3G1-F1
#
_cell.length_a   1.000
_cell.length_b   1.000
_cell.length_c   1.000
_cell.angle_alpha   90.00
_cell.angle_beta   90.00
_cell.angle_gamma   90.00
#
_symmetry.space_group_name_H-M   'P 1'
#
loop_
_entity.id
_entity.type
_entity.pdbx_description
1 polymer ?
#
loop_
_entity_poly.entity_id
_entity_poly.type
_entity_poly.pdbx_seq_one_letter_code
_entity_poly.pdbx_strand_id
1 'polypeptide(L)'
;MRGFVASLTAAACVVASASGFDFSSQLSHRVVFSSSAKAQLAASVDGSTVLGDYCNSTNDCPSGTSCIAGSALEAIQSCVQEPVCTGTAPGNCPGLVSSGQLVCAWSPTNASACSDKNGSCTAFNGVLGIYKCMSVDRCDAIAGPASSSCSSGCKTSNGLTCNGRGSCQTADGAAYKCACNTGWSGVHCEVVVDGSCQAGVGSCGAHGKCANGTCQCDEGYSGAQCEVGTTTTQAPLVTSAAPSDQGIGPIPSPTTGLSSSTIIAIVVIILALLAIGIVAFLIVKKKKREREAAELRALINQDDDNDREHVTTPKAAIQVL
;
A
#
# COMPACT_ATOMS: atom_id res chain seq x y z
N MET A 1 -72.31 12.34 -26.06
CA MET A 1 -72.20 12.95 -24.71
C MET A 1 -70.72 13.30 -24.54
N ARG A 2 -70.17 14.44 -24.99
CA ARG A 2 -70.33 15.87 -24.64
C ARG A 2 -70.11 16.21 -23.16
N GLY A 3 -68.99 16.90 -22.90
CA GLY A 3 -68.77 17.96 -21.89
C GLY A 3 -67.86 17.58 -20.72
N PHE A 4 -67.07 18.48 -20.09
CA PHE A 4 -66.71 19.90 -20.27
C PHE A 4 -65.54 20.13 -19.24
N VAL A 5 -64.36 20.62 -19.63
CA VAL A 5 -63.76 21.97 -19.38
C VAL A 5 -63.48 22.37 -17.90
N ALA A 6 -62.16 22.50 -17.60
CA ALA A 6 -61.37 23.58 -16.97
C ALA A 6 -61.68 24.25 -15.60
N SER A 7 -60.58 24.81 -15.05
CA SER A 7 -60.44 26.00 -14.19
C SER A 7 -60.65 25.81 -12.67
N LEU A 8 -59.95 26.47 -11.73
CA LEU A 8 -59.13 27.70 -11.71
C LEU A 8 -58.37 27.78 -10.35
N THR A 9 -57.20 28.45 -10.29
CA THR A 9 -56.67 29.44 -9.27
C THR A 9 -57.00 29.31 -7.76
N ALA A 10 -56.29 29.87 -6.78
CA ALA A 10 -54.99 30.53 -6.55
C ALA A 10 -54.90 30.85 -5.03
N ALA A 11 -53.69 31.19 -4.60
CA ALA A 11 -53.20 31.75 -3.33
C ALA A 11 -54.17 32.46 -2.34
N ALA A 12 -53.85 32.37 -1.03
CA ALA A 12 -53.71 33.53 -0.14
C ALA A 12 -53.06 33.17 1.22
N CYS A 13 -52.08 34.00 1.61
CA CYS A 13 -51.50 34.11 2.96
C CYS A 13 -52.53 34.54 4.01
N VAL A 14 -52.32 34.15 5.27
CA VAL A 14 -52.67 34.98 6.43
C VAL A 14 -51.51 34.96 7.43
N VAL A 15 -51.00 36.17 7.68
CA VAL A 15 -50.09 36.54 8.77
C VAL A 15 -50.94 36.71 10.04
N ALA A 16 -50.47 36.20 11.18
CA ALA A 16 -50.98 36.62 12.48
C ALA A 16 -49.83 36.88 13.46
N SER A 17 -49.96 38.02 14.12
CA SER A 17 -48.98 38.82 14.84
C SER A 17 -48.92 38.55 16.34
N ALA A 18 -47.83 39.06 16.93
CA ALA A 18 -47.39 38.99 18.32
C ALA A 18 -48.33 39.59 19.38
N SER A 19 -48.15 39.20 20.66
CA SER A 19 -47.63 40.05 21.77
C SER A 19 -48.13 39.66 23.19
N GLY A 20 -47.26 39.82 24.20
CA GLY A 20 -47.59 40.17 25.60
C GLY A 20 -47.26 39.14 26.70
N PHE A 21 -46.23 39.38 27.54
CA PHE A 21 -46.27 39.87 28.97
C PHE A 21 -46.34 38.70 30.00
N ASP A 22 -45.72 38.64 31.20
CA ASP A 22 -44.86 39.51 32.03
C ASP A 22 -44.16 38.65 33.14
N PHE A 23 -43.35 39.33 33.97
CA PHE A 23 -42.22 39.06 34.88
C PHE A 23 -42.27 38.09 36.11
N SER A 24 -41.03 37.66 36.46
CA SER A 24 -40.40 37.48 37.80
C SER A 24 -40.54 36.19 38.63
N SER A 25 -39.44 35.42 38.77
CA SER A 25 -38.52 35.46 39.95
C SER A 25 -37.78 34.13 40.22
N GLN A 26 -36.49 34.26 40.58
CA GLN A 26 -35.58 33.32 41.28
C GLN A 26 -34.83 32.20 40.51
N LEU A 27 -33.54 32.50 40.31
CA LEU A 27 -32.36 31.66 40.51
C LEU A 27 -32.44 30.15 40.22
N SER A 28 -31.80 29.72 39.13
CA SER A 28 -30.68 28.76 39.16
C SER A 28 -30.06 28.65 37.77
N HIS A 29 -28.75 28.86 37.71
CA HIS A 29 -27.95 28.73 36.50
C HIS A 29 -28.09 27.31 35.89
N ARG A 30 -28.83 27.21 34.80
CA ARG A 30 -28.63 26.19 33.77
C ARG A 30 -28.66 26.88 32.42
N VAL A 31 -27.49 27.09 31.85
CA VAL A 31 -27.33 27.50 30.47
C VAL A 31 -27.82 26.34 29.61
N VAL A 32 -29.07 26.42 29.15
CA VAL A 32 -29.59 25.54 28.10
C VAL A 32 -29.14 26.16 26.78
N PHE A 33 -27.99 25.70 26.27
CA PHE A 33 -27.65 25.93 24.87
C PHE A 33 -28.63 25.11 24.01
N SER A 34 -29.64 25.80 23.50
CA SER A 34 -30.53 25.32 22.45
C SER A 34 -29.74 25.12 21.16
N SER A 35 -30.00 23.98 20.52
CA SER A 35 -29.71 23.65 19.12
C SER A 35 -28.29 23.98 18.64
N SER A 36 -27.37 23.07 19.00
CA SER A 36 -26.08 22.89 18.34
C SER A 36 -26.26 22.92 16.82
N ALA A 37 -25.79 24.01 16.22
CA ALA A 37 -25.17 23.96 14.92
C ALA A 37 -24.29 22.71 14.89
N LYS A 38 -24.53 21.79 13.95
CA LYS A 38 -23.57 20.75 13.59
C LYS A 38 -22.38 21.47 12.94
N ALA A 39 -21.56 22.12 13.75
CA ALA A 39 -20.13 22.14 13.52
C ALA A 39 -19.68 20.70 13.78
N GLN A 40 -19.84 19.84 12.77
CA GLN A 40 -19.00 18.66 12.70
C GLN A 40 -17.58 19.23 12.59
N LEU A 41 -16.84 19.17 13.70
CA LEU A 41 -15.41 18.93 13.61
C LEU A 41 -15.28 17.61 12.83
N ALA A 42 -15.25 17.70 11.50
CA ALA A 42 -14.30 16.88 10.78
C ALA A 42 -12.97 17.19 11.46
N ALA A 43 -12.33 16.17 12.03
CA ALA A 43 -10.91 16.29 12.30
C ALA A 43 -10.31 16.69 10.95
N SER A 44 -10.00 17.98 10.80
CA SER A 44 -9.11 18.44 9.76
C SER A 44 -7.80 17.75 10.06
N VAL A 45 -7.55 16.65 9.34
CA VAL A 45 -6.17 16.27 9.06
C VAL A 45 -5.64 17.43 8.25
N ASP A 46 -5.10 18.43 8.96
CA ASP A 46 -4.44 19.59 8.38
C ASP A 46 -3.31 19.09 7.48
N GLY A 47 -3.37 19.49 6.21
CA GLY A 47 -2.42 19.09 5.16
C GLY A 47 -2.89 17.87 4.38
N SER A 48 -3.39 18.08 3.17
CA SER A 48 -3.85 17.06 2.24
C SER A 48 -2.74 16.03 1.94
N THR A 49 -2.70 14.95 2.74
CA THR A 49 -1.79 13.81 2.54
C THR A 49 -2.43 12.71 1.69
N VAL A 50 -3.67 12.92 1.24
CA VAL A 50 -4.49 11.97 0.50
C VAL A 50 -4.65 12.45 -0.95
N LEU A 51 -4.46 11.54 -1.88
CA LEU A 51 -4.77 11.74 -3.30
C LEU A 51 -6.23 11.37 -3.55
N GLY A 52 -7.04 12.34 -3.98
CA GLY A 52 -8.46 12.16 -4.26
C GLY A 52 -9.39 12.91 -3.30
N ASP A 53 -10.69 12.79 -3.53
CA ASP A 53 -11.71 13.44 -2.70
C ASP A 53 -12.04 12.57 -1.48
N TYR A 54 -12.15 13.19 -0.30
CA TYR A 54 -12.56 12.49 0.92
C TYR A 54 -14.06 12.18 0.88
N CYS A 55 -14.45 11.04 1.45
CA CYS A 55 -15.83 10.60 1.48
C CYS A 55 -16.17 9.89 2.80
N ASN A 56 -17.43 9.98 3.23
CA ASN A 56 -17.99 9.14 4.30
C ASN A 56 -18.89 8.03 3.70
N SER A 57 -19.43 8.25 2.51
CA SER A 57 -20.24 7.30 1.75
C SER A 57 -20.04 7.48 0.24
N THR A 58 -20.44 6.49 -0.56
CA THR A 58 -20.40 6.57 -2.03
C THR A 58 -21.23 7.74 -2.59
N ASN A 59 -22.24 8.22 -1.87
CA ASN A 59 -23.03 9.38 -2.32
C ASN A 59 -22.25 10.70 -2.27
N ASP A 60 -21.14 10.75 -1.54
CA ASP A 60 -20.25 11.92 -1.49
C ASP A 60 -19.33 11.97 -2.71
N CYS A 61 -19.28 10.89 -3.50
CA CYS A 61 -18.35 10.71 -4.58
C CYS A 61 -18.92 11.15 -5.94
N PRO A 62 -18.07 11.68 -6.85
CA PRO A 62 -18.45 11.96 -8.23
C PRO A 62 -19.01 10.72 -8.95
N SER A 63 -19.83 10.93 -9.98
CA SER A 63 -20.38 9.84 -10.79
C SER A 63 -19.29 8.95 -11.36
N GLY A 64 -19.47 7.63 -11.27
CA GLY A 64 -18.49 6.63 -11.72
C GLY A 64 -17.35 6.37 -10.74
N THR A 65 -17.47 6.86 -9.50
CA THR A 65 -16.53 6.57 -8.41
C THR A 65 -17.28 6.09 -7.16
N SER A 66 -16.56 5.36 -6.31
CA SER A 66 -17.11 4.75 -5.09
C SER A 66 -16.23 5.06 -3.90
N CYS A 67 -16.84 5.23 -2.72
CA CYS A 67 -16.11 5.51 -1.50
C CYS A 67 -15.51 4.22 -0.95
N ILE A 68 -14.18 4.16 -0.85
CA ILE A 68 -13.46 2.97 -0.38
C ILE A 68 -12.60 3.32 0.82
N ALA A 69 -12.59 2.37 1.76
CA ALA A 69 -11.77 2.45 2.96
C ALA A 69 -10.45 1.70 2.79
N GLY A 70 -9.39 2.23 3.40
CA GLY A 70 -8.14 1.50 3.58
C GLY A 70 -8.23 0.42 4.66
N SER A 71 -7.10 -0.23 4.93
CA SER A 71 -6.99 -1.25 5.97
C SER A 71 -7.04 -0.65 7.37
N ALA A 72 -7.21 -1.47 8.40
CA ALA A 72 -7.15 -1.00 9.80
C ALA A 72 -5.79 -0.39 10.21
N LEU A 73 -4.70 -0.61 9.45
CA LEU A 73 -3.40 0.06 9.69
C LEU A 73 -3.29 1.38 8.93
N GLU A 74 -4.04 1.52 7.84
CA GLU A 74 -4.02 2.69 6.94
C GLU A 74 -5.47 3.12 6.76
N ALA A 75 -6.05 3.68 7.82
CA ALA A 75 -7.46 4.03 7.88
C ALA A 75 -7.70 5.34 7.11
N ILE A 76 -8.04 5.20 5.84
CA ILE A 76 -8.35 6.29 4.91
C ILE A 76 -9.72 6.06 4.27
N GLN A 77 -10.43 7.13 3.90
CA GLN A 77 -11.64 7.05 3.10
C GLN A 77 -11.55 8.06 1.95
N SER A 78 -11.59 7.56 0.72
CA SER A 78 -11.54 8.43 -0.46
C SER A 78 -12.28 7.79 -1.63
N CYS A 79 -12.79 8.65 -2.51
CA CYS A 79 -13.46 8.25 -3.73
C CYS A 79 -12.47 7.67 -4.73
N VAL A 80 -12.75 6.49 -5.27
CA VAL A 80 -11.91 5.83 -6.28
C VAL A 80 -12.75 5.36 -7.46
N GLN A 81 -12.16 5.27 -8.64
CA GLN A 81 -12.85 4.80 -9.85
C GLN A 81 -13.18 3.30 -9.74
N GLU A 82 -14.26 2.90 -10.39
CA GLU A 82 -14.59 1.48 -10.55
C GLU A 82 -13.68 0.81 -11.60
N PRO A 83 -13.27 -0.46 -11.41
CA PRO A 83 -13.69 -1.38 -10.34
C PRO A 83 -13.00 -1.06 -9.01
N VAL A 84 -13.71 -1.27 -7.91
CA VAL A 84 -13.20 -1.02 -6.56
C VAL A 84 -12.56 -2.25 -5.94
N CYS A 85 -11.47 -2.05 -5.20
CA CYS A 85 -10.84 -3.12 -4.43
C CYS A 85 -11.67 -3.48 -3.19
N THR A 86 -12.42 -4.59 -3.25
CA THR A 86 -13.22 -5.05 -2.12
C THR A 86 -13.66 -6.50 -2.29
N GLY A 87 -13.77 -7.23 -1.17
CA GLY A 87 -14.34 -8.58 -1.16
C GLY A 87 -13.60 -9.52 -2.10
N THR A 88 -14.21 -9.88 -3.22
CA THR A 88 -13.67 -10.84 -4.20
C THR A 88 -13.04 -10.23 -5.43
N ALA A 89 -13.13 -8.91 -5.59
CA ALA A 89 -12.63 -8.23 -6.77
C ALA A 89 -11.37 -7.41 -6.46
N PRO A 90 -10.31 -7.55 -7.26
CA PRO A 90 -9.27 -6.54 -7.28
C PRO A 90 -9.80 -5.26 -7.93
N GLY A 91 -9.16 -4.14 -7.64
CA GLY A 91 -9.53 -2.87 -8.23
C GLY A 91 -8.73 -1.71 -7.67
N ASN A 92 -9.33 -0.53 -7.75
CA ASN A 92 -8.70 0.71 -7.34
C ASN A 92 -8.78 0.92 -5.83
N CYS A 93 -7.77 1.64 -5.32
CA CYS A 93 -7.62 1.98 -3.92
C CYS A 93 -7.32 3.47 -3.72
N PRO A 94 -7.61 4.05 -2.55
CA PRO A 94 -7.21 5.42 -2.23
C PRO A 94 -5.71 5.63 -2.37
N GLY A 95 -5.27 6.87 -2.62
CA GLY A 95 -3.86 7.21 -2.65
C GLY A 95 -3.41 8.14 -1.52
N LEU A 96 -2.11 8.11 -1.26
CA LEU A 96 -1.41 8.99 -0.34
C LEU A 96 -0.35 9.76 -1.12
N VAL A 97 -0.14 11.03 -0.78
CA VAL A 97 0.92 11.83 -1.41
C VAL A 97 2.32 11.32 -1.06
N SER A 98 2.46 10.66 0.11
CA SER A 98 3.75 10.18 0.62
C SER A 98 4.20 8.84 0.03
N SER A 99 3.26 7.98 -0.36
CA SER A 99 3.54 6.61 -0.81
C SER A 99 2.86 6.22 -2.13
N GLY A 100 2.07 7.12 -2.72
CA GLY A 100 1.29 6.89 -3.94
C GLY A 100 -0.03 6.16 -3.67
N GLN A 101 -0.57 5.51 -4.69
CA GLN A 101 -1.81 4.73 -4.54
C GLN A 101 -1.58 3.52 -3.61
N LEU A 102 -2.53 3.24 -2.72
CA LEU A 102 -2.49 2.02 -1.93
C LEU A 102 -2.59 0.77 -2.81
N VAL A 103 -2.08 -0.34 -2.30
CA VAL A 103 -2.12 -1.64 -2.98
C VAL A 103 -3.46 -2.31 -2.72
N CYS A 104 -4.11 -2.79 -3.78
CA CYS A 104 -5.21 -3.73 -3.67
C CYS A 104 -4.65 -5.15 -3.52
N ALA A 105 -4.53 -5.58 -2.27
CA ALA A 105 -3.92 -6.86 -1.92
C ALA A 105 -4.96 -7.85 -1.41
N TRP A 106 -4.75 -9.12 -1.74
CA TRP A 106 -5.53 -10.20 -1.15
C TRP A 106 -5.02 -10.51 0.26
N SER A 107 -5.94 -10.50 1.23
CA SER A 107 -5.65 -10.81 2.63
C SER A 107 -6.38 -12.08 3.01
N PRO A 108 -5.68 -13.11 3.54
CA PRO A 108 -6.32 -14.27 4.14
C PRO A 108 -7.33 -13.84 5.22
N THR A 109 -8.44 -14.56 5.31
CA THR A 109 -9.45 -14.36 6.34
C THR A 109 -10.04 -15.68 6.80
N ASN A 110 -10.66 -15.69 7.98
CA ASN A 110 -11.38 -16.88 8.43
C ASN A 110 -12.64 -17.07 7.57
N ALA A 111 -12.95 -18.32 7.22
CA ALA A 111 -14.18 -18.69 6.51
C ALA A 111 -15.45 -18.17 7.20
N SER A 112 -15.45 -18.03 8.53
CA SER A 112 -16.59 -17.47 9.28
C SER A 112 -16.84 -15.98 9.03
N ALA A 113 -15.84 -15.23 8.54
CA ALA A 113 -15.97 -13.82 8.16
C ALA A 113 -16.50 -13.64 6.72
N CYS A 114 -16.59 -14.73 5.95
CA CYS A 114 -17.17 -14.73 4.62
C CYS A 114 -18.68 -14.92 4.77
N SER A 115 -19.40 -13.80 4.89
CA SER A 115 -20.80 -13.71 5.33
C SER A 115 -21.76 -14.72 4.67
N ASP A 116 -21.50 -15.13 3.43
CA ASP A 116 -22.51 -15.86 2.66
C ASP A 116 -22.07 -17.28 2.24
N LYS A 117 -20.83 -17.70 2.52
CA LYS A 117 -20.18 -18.89 1.89
C LYS A 117 -20.32 -18.97 0.35
N ASN A 118 -20.82 -17.93 -0.29
CA ASN A 118 -21.26 -17.87 -1.68
C ASN A 118 -20.71 -16.62 -2.37
N GLY A 119 -19.38 -16.48 -2.39
CA GLY A 119 -18.71 -15.45 -3.18
C GLY A 119 -18.42 -14.13 -2.48
N SER A 120 -18.52 -14.03 -1.15
CA SER A 120 -18.01 -12.86 -0.39
C SER A 120 -16.48 -12.91 -0.18
N CYS A 121 -15.86 -14.06 -0.43
CA CYS A 121 -14.41 -14.29 -0.35
C CYS A 121 -13.92 -15.02 -1.61
N THR A 122 -12.66 -14.81 -1.95
CA THR A 122 -11.97 -15.49 -3.05
C THR A 122 -10.87 -16.39 -2.49
N ALA A 123 -10.62 -17.52 -3.15
CA ALA A 123 -9.65 -18.51 -2.72
C ALA A 123 -8.40 -18.52 -3.59
N PHE A 124 -7.23 -18.41 -2.96
CA PHE A 124 -5.94 -18.66 -3.60
C PHE A 124 -5.24 -19.81 -2.91
N ASN A 125 -4.80 -20.81 -3.68
CA ASN A 125 -4.15 -22.01 -3.17
C ASN A 125 -4.92 -22.71 -2.03
N GLY A 126 -6.26 -22.70 -2.09
CA GLY A 126 -7.14 -23.31 -1.09
C GLY A 126 -7.35 -22.49 0.18
N VAL A 127 -6.75 -21.31 0.30
CA VAL A 127 -6.95 -20.38 1.43
C VAL A 127 -7.97 -19.33 1.03
N LEU A 128 -8.97 -19.07 1.89
CA LEU A 128 -9.97 -18.03 1.69
C LEU A 128 -9.47 -16.66 2.15
N GLY A 129 -9.84 -15.62 1.42
CA GLY A 129 -9.47 -14.25 1.73
C GLY A 129 -10.30 -13.23 0.96
N ILE A 130 -10.01 -11.96 1.23
CA ILE A 130 -10.66 -10.82 0.57
C ILE A 130 -9.65 -9.78 0.15
N TYR A 131 -9.95 -9.07 -0.92
CA TYR A 131 -9.22 -7.90 -1.37
C TYR A 131 -9.45 -6.71 -0.44
N LYS A 132 -8.35 -6.04 -0.08
CA LYS A 132 -8.35 -4.82 0.74
C LYS A 132 -7.27 -3.86 0.26
N CYS A 133 -7.57 -2.58 0.38
CA CYS A 133 -6.59 -1.52 0.20
C CYS A 133 -5.64 -1.44 1.40
N MET A 134 -4.34 -1.47 1.16
CA MET A 134 -3.32 -1.38 2.22
C MET A 134 -2.00 -0.81 1.71
N SER A 135 -1.10 -0.44 2.62
CA SER A 135 0.25 -0.05 2.25
C SER A 135 1.01 -1.21 1.61
N VAL A 136 1.93 -0.88 0.72
CA VAL A 136 2.78 -1.85 0.02
C VAL A 136 3.63 -2.68 0.99
N ASP A 137 4.11 -2.09 2.08
CA ASP A 137 4.88 -2.82 3.09
C ASP A 137 4.02 -3.84 3.83
N ARG A 138 2.75 -3.50 4.11
CA ARG A 138 1.80 -4.46 4.69
C ARG A 138 1.49 -5.59 3.71
N CYS A 139 1.36 -5.27 2.43
CA CYS A 139 1.15 -6.26 1.37
C CYS A 139 2.30 -7.27 1.32
N ASP A 140 3.55 -6.80 1.31
CA ASP A 140 4.72 -7.67 1.31
C ASP A 140 4.81 -8.54 2.57
N ALA A 141 4.42 -7.99 3.72
CA ALA A 141 4.35 -8.76 4.97
C ALA A 141 3.33 -9.91 4.91
N ILE A 142 2.21 -9.73 4.20
CA ILE A 142 1.16 -10.76 4.01
C ILE A 142 1.60 -11.79 2.96
N ALA A 143 2.16 -11.34 1.85
CA ALA A 143 2.67 -12.23 0.78
C ALA A 143 3.86 -13.08 1.26
N GLY A 144 4.54 -12.66 2.32
CA GLY A 144 5.61 -13.37 3.00
C GLY A 144 7.00 -12.86 2.63
N PRO A 145 8.00 -13.02 3.51
CA PRO A 145 9.30 -12.34 3.43
C PRO A 145 10.16 -12.75 2.21
N ALA A 146 9.85 -13.88 1.56
CA ALA A 146 10.55 -14.33 0.36
C ALA A 146 9.97 -13.74 -0.95
N SER A 147 8.82 -13.08 -0.88
CA SER A 147 8.09 -12.69 -2.08
C SER A 147 8.36 -11.24 -2.49
N SER A 148 8.35 -10.27 -1.55
CA SER A 148 8.41 -8.83 -1.87
C SER A 148 7.58 -8.46 -3.11
N SER A 149 6.50 -9.22 -3.35
CA SER A 149 5.86 -9.28 -4.67
C SER A 149 5.16 -7.97 -4.99
N CYS A 150 4.67 -7.29 -3.95
CA CYS A 150 3.99 -6.01 -4.09
C CYS A 150 5.00 -4.91 -4.37
N SER A 151 6.08 -4.84 -3.58
CA SER A 151 7.16 -3.86 -3.83
C SER A 151 7.85 -4.06 -5.16
N SER A 152 8.22 -5.30 -5.52
CA SER A 152 8.93 -5.59 -6.78
C SER A 152 8.10 -5.29 -8.02
N GLY A 153 6.77 -5.50 -7.97
CA GLY A 153 5.87 -5.21 -9.08
C GLY A 153 5.45 -3.75 -9.19
N CYS A 154 5.50 -2.97 -8.09
CA CYS A 154 4.80 -1.68 -8.05
C CYS A 154 5.58 -0.51 -7.43
N LYS A 155 6.59 -0.72 -6.58
CA LYS A 155 7.41 0.40 -6.08
C LYS A 155 8.31 0.91 -7.18
N THR A 156 8.51 2.21 -7.19
CA THR A 156 9.36 2.89 -8.16
C THR A 156 10.53 3.61 -7.47
N SER A 157 11.48 4.11 -8.25
CA SER A 157 12.69 4.77 -7.72
C SER A 157 12.41 6.08 -6.98
N ASN A 158 11.25 6.71 -7.19
CA ASN A 158 10.82 7.90 -6.43
C ASN A 158 10.14 7.55 -5.09
N GLY A 159 10.05 6.26 -4.73
CA GLY A 159 9.44 5.80 -3.50
C GLY A 159 7.91 5.65 -3.54
N LEU A 160 7.26 6.06 -4.65
CA LEU A 160 5.81 5.95 -4.82
C LEU A 160 5.43 4.63 -5.48
N THR A 161 4.28 4.11 -5.08
CA THR A 161 3.63 2.97 -5.73
C THR A 161 3.02 3.43 -7.05
N CYS A 162 3.42 2.81 -8.16
CA CYS A 162 2.98 3.14 -9.52
C CYS A 162 3.11 4.63 -9.85
N ASN A 163 4.22 5.27 -9.42
CA ASN A 163 4.47 6.70 -9.51
C ASN A 163 3.35 7.60 -8.91
N GLY A 164 2.48 7.05 -8.07
CA GLY A 164 1.28 7.74 -7.57
C GLY A 164 0.20 7.95 -8.64
N ARG A 165 0.27 7.23 -9.76
CA ARG A 165 -0.55 7.44 -10.97
C ARG A 165 -1.26 6.17 -11.42
N GLY A 166 -1.44 5.22 -10.51
CA GLY A 166 -2.12 3.97 -10.79
C GLY A 166 -2.25 3.08 -9.56
N SER A 167 -3.21 2.18 -9.61
CA SER A 167 -3.45 1.20 -8.54
C SER A 167 -2.56 -0.01 -8.72
N CYS A 168 -1.86 -0.42 -7.66
CA CYS A 168 -1.13 -1.68 -7.64
C CYS A 168 -2.09 -2.80 -7.27
N GLN A 169 -2.31 -3.78 -8.14
CA GLN A 169 -3.31 -4.83 -7.92
C GLN A 169 -2.85 -6.21 -8.41
N THR A 170 -3.49 -7.26 -7.90
CA THR A 170 -3.23 -8.67 -8.24
C THR A 170 -4.52 -9.40 -8.61
N ALA A 171 -4.43 -10.32 -9.58
CA ALA A 171 -5.55 -11.21 -9.95
C ALA A 171 -5.42 -12.62 -9.37
N ASP A 172 -4.23 -13.00 -8.90
CA ASP A 172 -3.88 -14.35 -8.45
C ASP A 172 -3.35 -14.40 -7.00
N GLY A 173 -3.24 -13.24 -6.35
CA GLY A 173 -2.70 -13.10 -5.00
C GLY A 173 -1.17 -13.18 -4.93
N ALA A 174 -0.48 -13.36 -6.07
CA ALA A 174 0.96 -13.65 -6.11
C ALA A 174 1.75 -12.62 -6.92
N ALA A 175 1.25 -12.21 -8.08
CA ALA A 175 1.87 -11.22 -8.95
C ALA A 175 1.09 -9.90 -8.91
N TYR A 176 1.81 -8.80 -8.70
CA TYR A 176 1.25 -7.46 -8.63
C TYR A 176 1.74 -6.63 -9.80
N LYS A 177 0.84 -5.80 -10.35
CA LYS A 177 1.14 -4.89 -11.44
C LYS A 177 0.37 -3.59 -11.28
N CYS A 178 0.91 -2.53 -11.86
CA CYS A 178 0.24 -1.25 -11.92
C CYS A 178 -0.89 -1.28 -12.95
N ALA A 179 -2.06 -0.79 -12.55
CA ALA A 179 -3.14 -0.39 -13.44
C ALA A 179 -3.21 1.14 -13.42
N CYS A 180 -2.76 1.74 -14.52
CA CYS A 180 -2.59 3.18 -14.60
C CYS A 180 -3.91 3.93 -14.68
N ASN A 181 -3.93 5.08 -14.03
CA ASN A 181 -5.05 6.00 -14.10
C ASN A 181 -5.20 6.52 -15.55
N THR A 182 -6.40 6.99 -15.89
CA THR A 182 -6.66 7.64 -17.18
C THR A 182 -5.60 8.71 -17.50
N GLY A 183 -5.10 8.69 -18.73
CA GLY A 183 -4.01 9.56 -19.22
C GLY A 183 -2.59 9.08 -18.93
N TRP A 184 -2.42 7.91 -18.29
CA TRP A 184 -1.12 7.31 -17.97
C TRP A 184 -0.93 5.90 -18.51
N SER A 185 0.32 5.54 -18.77
CA SER A 185 0.74 4.19 -19.19
C SER A 185 2.18 3.89 -18.76
N GLY A 186 2.69 2.72 -19.15
CA GLY A 186 4.00 2.22 -18.74
C GLY A 186 3.89 1.13 -17.69
N VAL A 187 5.02 0.54 -17.32
CA VAL A 187 5.04 -0.57 -16.35
C VAL A 187 4.68 -0.07 -14.95
N HIS A 188 5.04 1.18 -14.65
CA HIS A 188 4.78 1.82 -13.37
C HIS A 188 4.06 3.17 -13.53
N CYS A 189 3.33 3.37 -14.62
CA CYS A 189 2.55 4.58 -14.88
C CYS A 189 3.41 5.86 -15.01
N GLU A 190 4.59 5.72 -15.61
CA GLU A 190 5.57 6.78 -15.83
C GLU A 190 5.37 7.56 -17.13
N VAL A 191 4.56 7.05 -18.06
CA VAL A 191 4.37 7.63 -19.39
C VAL A 191 3.03 8.35 -19.47
N VAL A 192 3.06 9.66 -19.73
CA VAL A 192 1.86 10.43 -20.09
C VAL A 192 1.42 10.03 -21.51
N VAL A 193 0.16 9.65 -21.67
CA VAL A 193 -0.40 9.33 -23.01
C VAL A 193 -1.33 10.43 -23.53
N ASP A 194 -2.05 11.11 -22.64
CA ASP A 194 -2.86 12.28 -22.95
C ASP A 194 -3.13 13.11 -21.67
N GLY A 195 -3.80 14.26 -21.81
CA GLY A 195 -4.22 15.11 -20.68
C GLY A 195 -5.61 14.80 -20.15
N SER A 196 -6.16 13.63 -20.49
CA SER A 196 -7.46 13.23 -19.97
C SER A 196 -7.31 12.76 -18.53
N CYS A 197 -8.26 13.16 -17.70
CA CYS A 197 -8.27 12.80 -16.29
C CYS A 197 -9.65 12.37 -15.85
N GLN A 198 -9.69 11.64 -14.74
CA GLN A 198 -10.93 11.42 -14.01
C GLN A 198 -10.81 11.98 -12.60
N ALA A 199 -11.88 12.64 -12.13
CA ALA A 199 -11.97 13.13 -10.76
C ALA A 199 -11.89 11.97 -9.76
N GLY A 200 -11.38 12.27 -8.56
CA GLY A 200 -11.27 11.31 -7.46
C GLY A 200 -10.09 10.34 -7.52
N VAL A 201 -9.50 10.05 -8.69
CA VAL A 201 -8.47 9.00 -8.81
C VAL A 201 -7.02 9.46 -8.84
N GLY A 202 -6.75 10.75 -8.66
CA GLY A 202 -5.37 11.25 -8.69
C GLY A 202 -4.72 11.18 -10.08
N SER A 203 -5.49 11.21 -11.18
CA SER A 203 -4.96 11.31 -12.55
C SER A 203 -3.99 12.49 -12.73
N CYS A 204 -4.26 13.60 -12.03
CA CYS A 204 -3.44 14.82 -12.05
C CYS A 204 -2.26 14.78 -11.05
N GLY A 205 -1.96 13.61 -10.47
CA GLY A 205 -0.96 13.46 -9.42
C GLY A 205 -1.29 14.25 -8.15
N ALA A 206 -0.27 14.62 -7.39
CA ALA A 206 -0.39 15.35 -6.13
C ALA A 206 -0.51 16.88 -6.29
N HIS A 207 -0.43 17.38 -7.53
CA HIS A 207 -0.24 18.81 -7.83
C HIS A 207 -1.29 19.35 -8.80
N GLY A 208 -2.47 18.74 -8.81
CA GLY A 208 -3.56 19.20 -9.64
C GLY A 208 -4.86 18.49 -9.35
N LYS A 209 -5.94 19.05 -9.89
CA LYS A 209 -7.30 18.51 -9.77
C LYS A 209 -7.91 18.31 -11.14
N CYS A 210 -8.66 17.23 -11.28
CA CYS A 210 -9.36 16.98 -12.53
C CYS A 210 -10.64 17.81 -12.59
N ALA A 211 -10.76 18.67 -13.59
CA ALA A 211 -11.93 19.48 -13.86
C ALA A 211 -12.32 19.36 -15.34
N ASN A 212 -13.58 19.00 -15.61
CA ASN A 212 -14.10 18.81 -16.98
C ASN A 212 -13.24 17.88 -17.85
N GLY A 213 -12.67 16.83 -17.26
CA GLY A 213 -11.82 15.85 -17.97
C GLY A 213 -10.39 16.32 -18.25
N THR A 214 -10.00 17.49 -17.75
CA THR A 214 -8.65 18.05 -17.89
C THR A 214 -8.04 18.41 -16.53
N CYS A 215 -6.73 18.26 -16.38
CA CYS A 215 -6.06 18.64 -15.14
C CYS A 215 -5.88 20.15 -15.02
N GLN A 216 -6.31 20.70 -13.88
CA GLN A 216 -5.97 22.03 -13.42
C GLN A 216 -4.82 21.92 -12.44
N CYS A 217 -3.65 22.43 -12.81
CA CYS A 217 -2.44 22.31 -12.01
C CYS A 217 -2.34 23.39 -10.94
N ASP A 218 -1.77 23.01 -9.81
CA ASP A 218 -1.40 23.92 -8.74
C ASP A 218 -0.29 24.87 -9.20
N GLU A 219 -0.16 26.01 -8.52
CA GLU A 219 0.86 27.00 -8.84
C GLU A 219 2.27 26.38 -8.77
N GLY A 220 3.08 26.64 -9.80
CA GLY A 220 4.42 26.06 -9.93
C GLY A 220 4.44 24.65 -10.53
N TYR A 221 3.31 24.12 -11.00
CA TYR A 221 3.23 22.86 -11.73
C TYR A 221 2.56 23.05 -13.09
N SER A 222 2.95 22.21 -14.05
CA SER A 222 2.50 22.26 -15.44
C SER A 222 2.59 20.87 -16.08
N GLY A 223 2.24 20.78 -17.36
CA GLY A 223 2.13 19.50 -18.08
C GLY A 223 0.68 19.06 -18.22
N ALA A 224 0.45 18.00 -18.99
CA ALA A 224 -0.90 17.53 -19.30
C ALA A 224 -1.61 16.95 -18.06
N GLN A 225 -0.82 16.47 -17.09
CA GLN A 225 -1.26 15.79 -15.88
C GLN A 225 -0.49 16.33 -14.64
N CYS A 226 -0.07 17.60 -14.69
CA CYS A 226 0.63 18.33 -13.62
C CYS A 226 1.93 17.66 -13.13
N GLU A 227 2.63 16.99 -14.06
CA GLU A 227 3.84 16.22 -13.80
C GLU A 227 5.13 17.06 -13.83
N VAL A 228 5.08 18.25 -14.40
CA VAL A 228 6.25 19.13 -14.57
C VAL A 228 6.23 20.20 -13.48
N GLY A 229 7.06 20.02 -12.46
CA GLY A 229 7.33 21.07 -11.48
C GLY A 229 8.22 22.15 -12.11
N THR A 230 7.73 23.39 -12.15
CA THR A 230 8.61 24.52 -12.42
C THR A 230 9.40 24.75 -11.15
N THR A 231 10.65 24.29 -11.10
CA THR A 231 11.59 24.74 -10.08
C THR A 231 11.74 26.24 -10.27
N THR A 232 10.97 27.01 -9.50
CA THR A 232 11.17 28.46 -9.41
C THR A 232 12.52 28.65 -8.73
N THR A 233 13.60 28.60 -9.50
CA THR A 233 14.69 29.54 -9.29
C THR A 233 14.00 30.90 -9.25
N GLN A 234 13.99 31.51 -8.06
CA GLN A 234 13.44 32.83 -7.83
C GLN A 234 13.81 33.72 -9.02
N ALA A 235 12.80 34.23 -9.73
CA ALA A 235 13.06 35.25 -10.73
C ALA A 235 13.74 36.43 -10.01
N PRO A 236 14.96 36.82 -10.38
CA PRO A 236 15.54 38.05 -9.87
C PRO A 236 14.65 39.18 -10.38
N LEU A 237 14.23 40.06 -9.48
CA LEU A 237 13.54 41.28 -9.83
C LEU A 237 14.52 42.19 -10.59
N VAL A 238 14.72 42.04 -11.89
CA VAL A 238 15.42 43.06 -12.71
C VAL A 238 14.92 43.16 -14.15
N THR A 239 14.55 44.40 -14.45
CA THR A 239 14.27 45.09 -15.71
C THR A 239 15.07 44.64 -16.93
N SER A 240 14.35 44.66 -18.06
CA SER A 240 14.81 44.53 -19.45
C SER A 240 16.19 45.12 -19.75
N ALA A 241 17.07 44.30 -20.33
CA ALA A 241 17.94 44.67 -21.44
C ALA A 241 18.59 43.41 -22.04
N ALA A 242 18.28 43.10 -23.30
CA ALA A 242 19.18 42.39 -24.20
C ALA A 242 20.32 43.36 -24.60
N PRO A 243 21.56 42.94 -24.97
CA PRO A 243 21.77 42.03 -26.11
C PRO A 243 22.99 41.06 -26.07
N SER A 244 22.92 40.07 -26.97
CA SER A 244 23.99 39.43 -27.77
C SER A 244 25.21 38.72 -27.13
N ASP A 245 25.29 37.41 -27.46
CA ASP A 245 26.42 36.73 -28.13
C ASP A 245 27.35 35.76 -27.35
N GLN A 246 27.72 34.71 -28.12
CA GLN A 246 28.80 33.72 -28.01
C GLN A 246 28.54 32.40 -27.25
N GLY A 247 28.73 31.30 -27.99
CA GLY A 247 28.35 29.94 -27.62
C GLY A 247 29.27 29.22 -26.63
N ILE A 248 28.74 28.12 -26.10
CA ILE A 248 29.46 27.13 -25.29
C ILE A 248 29.01 25.74 -25.76
N GLY A 249 29.99 24.85 -25.97
CA GLY A 249 29.87 23.55 -26.63
C GLY A 249 29.09 22.46 -25.87
N PRO A 250 29.09 21.22 -26.39
CA PRO A 250 28.24 20.14 -25.90
C PRO A 250 28.65 19.64 -24.51
N ILE A 251 27.64 19.50 -23.64
CA ILE A 251 27.73 18.95 -22.28
C ILE A 251 27.78 17.41 -22.37
N PRO A 252 28.74 16.72 -21.74
CA PRO A 252 28.73 15.26 -21.68
C PRO A 252 27.68 14.73 -20.70
N SER A 253 26.94 13.72 -21.14
CA SER A 253 25.97 12.98 -20.33
C SER A 253 26.66 12.13 -19.25
N PRO A 254 26.05 11.91 -18.07
CA PRO A 254 26.58 10.97 -17.09
C PRO A 254 26.28 9.53 -17.54
N THR A 255 27.25 8.87 -18.18
CA THR A 255 27.22 7.42 -18.38
C THR A 255 27.63 6.73 -17.08
N THR A 256 26.68 6.22 -16.32
CA THR A 256 26.94 5.22 -15.27
C THR A 256 27.13 3.84 -15.91
N GLY A 257 28.19 3.71 -16.70
CA GLY A 257 28.71 2.40 -17.08
C GLY A 257 29.66 1.93 -15.98
N LEU A 258 29.28 0.91 -15.21
CA LEU A 258 30.27 0.18 -14.42
C LEU A 258 31.26 -0.45 -15.39
N SER A 259 32.50 0.04 -15.38
CA SER A 259 33.61 -0.48 -16.18
C SER A 259 33.71 -2.00 -15.99
N SER A 260 33.91 -2.73 -17.10
CA SER A 260 34.06 -4.20 -17.14
C SER A 260 35.10 -4.73 -16.14
N SER A 261 36.07 -3.89 -15.74
CA SER A 261 37.08 -4.22 -14.75
C SER A 261 36.53 -4.37 -13.32
N THR A 262 35.46 -3.66 -12.95
CA THR A 262 34.84 -3.75 -11.62
C THR A 262 34.00 -5.02 -11.48
N ILE A 263 33.39 -5.48 -12.58
CA ILE A 263 32.58 -6.72 -12.61
C ILE A 263 33.48 -7.94 -12.36
N ILE A 264 34.66 -7.99 -12.97
CA ILE A 264 35.62 -9.09 -12.79
C ILE A 264 36.08 -9.17 -11.32
N ALA A 265 36.36 -8.03 -10.68
CA ALA A 265 36.75 -8.01 -9.27
C ALA A 265 35.66 -8.57 -8.34
N ILE A 266 34.39 -8.22 -8.59
CA ILE A 266 33.26 -8.73 -7.79
C ILE A 266 33.09 -10.23 -7.98
N VAL A 267 33.19 -10.74 -9.21
CA VAL A 267 33.09 -12.18 -9.49
C VAL A 267 34.21 -12.97 -8.81
N VAL A 268 35.45 -12.46 -8.80
CA VAL A 268 36.57 -13.12 -8.11
C VAL A 268 36.35 -13.14 -6.59
N ILE A 269 35.82 -12.08 -6.00
CA ILE A 269 35.49 -12.03 -4.56
C ILE A 269 34.39 -13.05 -4.24
N ILE A 270 33.33 -13.14 -5.06
CA ILE A 270 32.25 -14.11 -4.85
C ILE A 270 32.78 -15.55 -4.94
N LEU A 271 33.61 -15.86 -5.93
CA LEU A 271 34.21 -17.19 -6.06
C LEU A 271 35.12 -17.55 -4.89
N ALA A 272 35.89 -16.58 -4.37
CA ALA A 272 36.71 -16.77 -3.18
C ALA A 272 35.86 -17.04 -1.93
N LEU A 273 34.77 -16.31 -1.73
CA LEU A 273 33.86 -16.53 -0.60
C LEU A 273 33.13 -17.87 -0.68
N LEU A 274 32.72 -18.30 -1.88
CA LEU A 274 32.14 -19.62 -2.09
C LEU A 274 33.15 -20.74 -1.81
N ALA A 275 34.41 -20.59 -2.23
CA ALA A 275 35.46 -21.55 -1.93
C ALA A 275 35.72 -21.66 -0.42
N ILE A 276 35.78 -20.54 0.29
CA ILE A 276 35.93 -20.50 1.76
C ILE A 276 34.73 -21.18 2.45
N GLY A 277 33.51 -20.90 1.99
CA GLY A 277 32.28 -21.53 2.50
C GLY A 277 32.27 -23.04 2.31
N ILE A 278 32.69 -23.54 1.14
CA ILE A 278 32.80 -24.98 0.86
C ILE A 278 33.84 -25.63 1.77
N VAL A 279 35.03 -25.03 1.92
CA VAL A 279 36.08 -25.57 2.80
C VAL A 279 35.61 -25.62 4.25
N ALA A 280 34.97 -24.56 4.75
CA ALA A 280 34.40 -24.53 6.10
C ALA A 280 33.33 -25.62 6.28
N PHE A 281 32.44 -25.79 5.30
CA PHE A 281 31.42 -26.83 5.32
C PHE A 281 32.04 -28.25 5.35
N LEU A 282 33.09 -28.49 4.57
CA LEU A 282 33.81 -29.78 4.57
C LEU A 282 34.51 -30.05 5.91
N ILE A 283 35.10 -29.03 6.53
CA ILE A 283 35.73 -29.14 7.86
C ILE A 283 34.66 -29.49 8.91
N VAL A 284 33.52 -28.80 8.91
CA VAL A 284 32.41 -29.08 9.84
C VAL A 284 31.87 -30.50 9.62
N LYS A 285 31.69 -30.91 8.36
CA LYS A 285 31.21 -32.25 8.01
C LYS A 285 32.22 -33.35 8.39
N LYS A 286 33.52 -33.07 8.31
CA LYS A 286 34.58 -33.99 8.77
C LYS A 286 34.55 -34.11 10.29
N LYS A 287 34.50 -32.97 11.01
CA LYS A 287 34.43 -32.94 12.47
C LYS A 287 33.17 -33.62 13.03
N LYS A 288 32.04 -33.52 12.31
CA LYS A 288 30.81 -34.24 12.67
C LYS A 288 30.99 -35.76 12.57
N ARG A 289 31.59 -36.26 11.47
CA ARG A 289 31.87 -37.69 11.30
C ARG A 289 32.85 -38.24 12.34
N GLU A 290 33.82 -37.43 12.76
CA GLU A 290 34.75 -37.80 13.84
C GLU A 290 34.05 -37.94 15.20
N ARG A 291 33.03 -37.11 15.49
CA ARG A 291 32.21 -37.23 16.71
C ARG A 291 31.36 -38.50 16.70
N GLU A 292 30.69 -38.78 15.58
CA GLU A 292 29.86 -39.99 15.41
C GLU A 292 30.72 -41.27 15.52
N ALA A 293 31.94 -41.26 14.99
CA ALA A 293 32.88 -42.38 15.13
C ALA A 293 33.45 -42.55 16.55
N ALA A 294 33.58 -41.46 17.32
CA ALA A 294 34.03 -41.52 18.71
C ALA A 294 32.96 -42.10 19.64
N GLU A 295 31.68 -41.74 19.43
CA GLU A 295 30.56 -42.31 20.19
C GLU A 295 30.41 -43.82 19.94
N LEU A 296 30.51 -44.29 18.70
CA LEU A 296 30.43 -45.72 18.39
C LEU A 296 31.58 -46.52 19.02
N ARG A 297 32.80 -45.96 19.07
CA ARG A 297 33.95 -46.61 19.73
C ARG A 297 33.79 -46.69 21.25
N ALA A 298 33.16 -45.68 21.86
CA ALA A 298 32.90 -45.69 23.29
C ALA A 298 31.90 -46.79 23.68
N LEU A 299 30.89 -47.06 22.84
CA LEU A 299 29.94 -48.15 23.06
C LEU A 299 30.62 -49.54 22.99
N ILE A 300 31.48 -49.76 22.00
CA ILE A 300 32.17 -51.06 21.83
C ILE A 300 33.06 -51.38 23.03
N ASN A 301 33.80 -50.40 23.56
CA ASN A 301 34.67 -50.62 24.72
C ASN A 301 33.90 -50.94 26.01
N GLN A 302 32.61 -50.60 26.08
CA GLN A 302 31.80 -50.81 27.28
C GLN A 302 31.25 -52.25 27.38
N ASP A 303 31.11 -52.95 26.25
CA ASP A 303 30.73 -54.36 26.20
C ASP A 303 31.90 -55.28 26.62
N ASP A 304 33.14 -54.95 26.25
CA ASP A 304 34.34 -55.74 26.60
C ASP A 304 34.63 -55.77 28.13
N ASP A 305 34.31 -54.69 28.87
CA ASP A 305 34.47 -54.68 30.34
C ASP A 305 33.38 -55.48 31.06
N ASN A 306 32.16 -55.54 30.50
CA ASN A 306 31.03 -56.22 31.14
C ASN A 306 31.17 -57.75 31.06
N ASP A 307 31.80 -58.29 30.01
CA ASP A 307 32.08 -59.73 29.89
C ASP A 307 33.24 -60.21 30.79
N ARG A 308 34.07 -59.29 31.32
CA ARG A 308 35.21 -59.65 32.17
C ARG A 308 34.84 -59.82 33.65
N GLU A 309 33.68 -59.35 34.09
CA GLU A 309 33.24 -59.44 35.50
C GLU A 309 32.41 -60.70 35.81
N HIS A 310 32.06 -61.54 34.81
CA HIS A 310 31.21 -62.72 35.00
C HIS A 310 31.93 -64.09 34.94
N VAL A 311 33.22 -64.15 35.31
CA VAL A 311 33.94 -65.42 35.55
C VAL A 311 34.54 -65.43 36.94
N THR A 312 33.69 -65.50 37.97
CA THR A 312 34.09 -65.97 39.30
C THR A 312 33.51 -67.36 39.53
N THR A 313 34.39 -68.35 39.45
CA THR A 313 34.12 -69.79 39.68
C THR A 313 33.60 -70.07 41.11
N PRO A 314 32.58 -70.91 41.30
CA PRO A 314 32.21 -71.39 42.63
C PRO A 314 33.24 -72.40 43.14
N LYS A 315 33.96 -72.06 44.22
CA LYS A 315 34.88 -72.96 44.91
C LYS A 315 34.08 -73.85 45.86
N ALA A 316 34.11 -75.15 45.59
CA ALA A 316 33.41 -76.20 46.31
C ALA A 316 33.74 -76.22 47.82
N ALA A 317 32.70 -76.32 48.65
CA ALA A 317 32.80 -76.69 50.06
C ALA A 317 32.79 -78.22 50.17
N ILE A 318 33.92 -78.80 50.56
CA ILE A 318 34.04 -80.21 50.96
C ILE A 318 33.90 -80.25 52.48
N GLN A 319 32.85 -80.91 52.94
CA GLN A 319 32.54 -81.17 54.34
C GLN A 319 33.14 -82.55 54.69
N VAL A 320 34.11 -82.59 55.61
CA VAL A 320 34.71 -83.83 56.12
C VAL A 320 34.08 -84.14 57.48
N LEU A 321 33.67 -85.41 57.61
CA LEU A 321 33.20 -86.11 58.81
C LEU A 321 34.21 -86.06 59.97
#